data_AF-A0A243RDW4-F1
#
_entry.id   AF-A0A243RDW4-F1
#
_cell.length_a   1.000
_cell.length_b   1.000
_cell.length_c   1.000
_cell.angle_alpha   90.00
_cell.angle_beta   90.00
_cell.angle_gamma   90.00
#
_symmetry.space_group_name_H-M   'P 1'
#
loop_
_entity.id
_entity.type
_entity.pdbx_description
1 polymer ?
#
loop_
_entity_poly.entity_id
_entity_poly.type
_entity_poly.pdbx_seq_one_letter_code
_entity_poly.pdbx_strand_id
1 'polypeptide(L)' 'VAVVYVDPAYTSQGCSACGHVDKKNRPDQETFLCTSCGFAEHADVNAARNIAARGVTSWAVSHAA' A
#
# COMPACT_ATOMS: atom_id res chain seq x y z
N VAL A 1 -22.83 2.11 2.92
CA VAL A 1 -21.37 2.37 2.94
C VAL A 1 -20.91 2.45 1.50
N ALA A 2 -20.21 3.50 1.09
CA ALA A 2 -19.67 3.61 -0.26
C ALA A 2 -18.41 2.75 -0.41
N VAL A 3 -18.21 2.16 -1.59
CA VAL A 3 -17.05 1.33 -1.92
C VAL A 3 -16.32 1.97 -3.10
N VAL A 4 -15.00 2.04 -3.01
CA VAL A 4 -14.13 2.57 -4.07
C VAL A 4 -13.19 1.46 -4.53
N TYR A 5 -13.18 1.20 -5.83
CA TYR A 5 -12.23 0.29 -6.44
C TYR A 5 -10.92 1.02 -6.72
N VAL A 6 -9.80 0.37 -6.41
CA VAL A 6 -8.45 0.88 -6.67
C VAL A 6 -7.64 -0.18 -7.41
N ASP A 7 -6.63 0.25 -8.14
CA ASP A 7 -5.66 -0.67 -8.75
C ASP A 7 -4.92 -1.43 -7.64
N PRO A 8 -4.95 -2.78 -7.61
CA PRO A 8 -4.27 -3.58 -6.60
C PRO A 8 -2.76 -3.74 -6.87
N ALA A 9 -2.26 -3.38 -8.05
CA ALA A 9 -0.88 -3.66 -8.44
C ALA A 9 0.13 -3.08 -7.45
N TYR A 10 1.10 -3.92 -7.07
CA TYR A 10 2.23 -3.60 -6.20
C TYR A 10 1.89 -3.15 -4.77
N THR A 11 0.63 -3.27 -4.33
CA THR A 11 0.22 -2.89 -2.97
C THR A 11 0.90 -3.69 -1.87
N SER A 12 1.30 -4.94 -2.15
CA SER A 12 2.06 -5.79 -1.22
C SER A 12 3.59 -5.57 -1.27
N GLN A 13 4.10 -4.83 -2.25
CA GLN A 13 5.53 -4.55 -2.45
C GLN A 13 5.88 -3.08 -2.17
N GLY A 14 4.90 -2.17 -2.22
CA GLY A 14 5.08 -0.76 -1.88
C GLY A 14 5.16 -0.53 -0.38
N CYS A 15 6.06 0.35 0.05
CA CYS A 15 6.11 0.81 1.42
C CYS A 15 5.04 1.87 1.68
N SER A 16 4.16 1.62 2.64
CA SER A 16 3.14 2.61 3.05
C SER A 16 3.72 3.85 3.72
N ALA A 17 4.97 3.79 4.21
CA ALA A 17 5.64 4.92 4.86
C ALA A 17 6.38 5.84 3.87
N CYS A 18 7.06 5.29 2.86
CA CYS A 18 7.91 6.09 1.95
C CYS A 18 7.59 5.94 0.46
N GLY A 19 6.70 5.02 0.08
CA GLY A 19 6.31 4.78 -1.31
C GLY A 19 7.29 3.93 -2.13
N HIS A 20 8.45 3.55 -1.59
CA HIS A 20 9.41 2.69 -2.30
C HIS A 20 8.80 1.31 -2.62
N VAL A 21 8.91 0.88 -3.88
CA VAL A 21 8.42 -0.41 -4.36
C VAL A 21 9.61 -1.29 -4.73
N ASP A 22 9.73 -2.44 -4.06
CA ASP A 22 10.72 -3.47 -4.36
C ASP A 22 10.11 -4.83 -4.01
N LYS A 23 10.36 -5.84 -4.84
CA LYS A 23 9.98 -7.22 -4.57
C LYS A 23 10.60 -7.73 -3.27
N LYS A 24 11.81 -7.28 -2.94
CA LYS A 24 12.50 -7.64 -1.70
C LYS A 24 11.85 -7.07 -0.44
N ASN A 25 10.91 -6.11 -0.57
CA ASN A 25 10.19 -5.58 0.57
C ASN A 25 9.28 -6.61 1.24
N ARG A 26 8.86 -7.65 0.51
CA ARG A 26 8.02 -8.73 1.01
C ARG A 26 8.69 -10.08 0.71
N PRO A 27 9.61 -10.54 1.58
CA PRO A 27 10.33 -11.80 1.36
C PRO A 27 9.44 -13.04 1.53
N ASP A 28 8.40 -12.96 2.34
CA ASP A 28 7.46 -14.04 2.65
C ASP A 28 6.03 -13.50 2.83
N GLN A 29 5.08 -14.36 3.24
CA GLN A 29 3.68 -13.97 3.35
C GLN A 29 3.40 -13.00 4.51
N GLU A 30 4.14 -13.09 5.62
CA GLU A 30 3.84 -12.37 6.86
C GLU A 30 4.69 -11.11 7.01
N THR A 31 5.91 -11.10 6.46
CA THR A 31 6.89 -10.05 6.70
C THR A 31 6.86 -8.98 5.61
N PHE A 32 6.80 -7.71 6.03
CA PHE A 32 7.20 -6.59 5.21
C PHE A 32 8.36 -5.84 5.85
N LEU A 33 9.42 -5.57 5.08
CA LEU A 33 10.57 -4.77 5.48
C LEU A 33 11.03 -3.91 4.31
N CYS A 34 10.85 -2.60 4.40
CA CYS A 34 11.25 -1.69 3.33
C CYS A 34 12.78 -1.63 3.19
N THR A 35 13.29 -1.97 2.01
CA THR A 35 14.71 -1.91 1.66
C THR A 35 15.26 -0.48 1.55
N SER A 36 14.39 0.53 1.52
CA SER A 36 14.78 1.95 1.39
C SER A 36 14.76 2.71 2.71
N CYS A 37 13.74 2.53 3.55
CA CYS A 37 13.58 3.32 4.80
C CYS A 37 13.61 2.48 6.09
N GLY A 38 13.70 1.15 5.99
CA GLY A 38 13.72 0.25 7.15
C GLY A 38 12.38 0.05 7.86
N PHE A 39 11.28 0.63 7.35
CA PHE A 39 9.94 0.40 7.91
C PHE A 39 9.59 -1.09 7.86
N ALA A 40 9.12 -1.63 8.98
CA ALA A 40 8.75 -3.04 9.12
C ALA A 40 7.36 -3.18 9.75
N GLU A 41 6.54 -4.08 9.20
CA GLU A 41 5.20 -4.39 9.69
C GLU A 41 4.78 -5.77 9.16
N HIS A 42 3.60 -6.25 9.56
CA HIS A 42 2.99 -7.40 8.90
C HIS A 42 2.59 -7.04 7.45
N ALA A 43 2.87 -7.91 6.49
CA ALA A 43 2.72 -7.62 5.08
C ALA A 43 1.29 -7.25 4.67
N ASP A 44 0.29 -7.94 5.23
CA ASP A 44 -1.12 -7.64 4.94
C ASP A 44 -1.57 -6.30 5.53
N VAL A 45 -1.00 -5.88 6.67
CA VAL A 45 -1.30 -4.57 7.28
C VAL A 45 -0.71 -3.46 6.41
N ASN A 46 0.54 -3.60 5.98
CA ASN A 46 1.16 -2.65 5.06
C ASN A 46 0.39 -2.57 3.72
N ALA A 47 -0.02 -3.71 3.17
CA ALA A 47 -0.83 -3.74 1.95
C ALA A 47 -2.19 -3.06 2.13
N ALA A 48 -2.87 -3.30 3.26
CA ALA A 48 -4.12 -2.64 3.59
C ALA A 48 -3.96 -1.11 3.71
N ARG A 49 -2.86 -0.62 4.30
CA ARG A 49 -2.54 0.81 4.34
C ARG A 49 -2.37 1.41 2.94
N ASN A 50 -1.67 0.70 2.05
CA ASN A 50 -1.50 1.13 0.66
C ASN A 50 -2.84 1.21 -0.09
N ILE A 51 -3.71 0.22 0.09
CA ILE A 51 -5.06 0.19 -0.50
C ILE A 51 -5.90 1.35 0.04
N ALA A 52 -5.88 1.57 1.36
CA ALA A 52 -6.61 2.65 2.00
C ALA A 52 -6.15 4.03 1.49
N ALA A 53 -4.84 4.25 1.41
CA ALA A 53 -4.28 5.50 0.88
C ALA A 53 -4.71 5.76 -0.58
N ARG A 54 -4.67 4.73 -1.45
CA ARG A 54 -5.18 4.83 -2.83
C ARG A 54 -6.68 5.12 -2.85
N GLY A 55 -7.45 4.48 -1.96
CA GLY A 55 -8.91 4.67 -1.88
C GLY A 55 -9.29 6.11 -1.53
N VAL A 56 -8.57 6.72 -0.59
CA VAL A 56 -8.75 8.14 -0.23
C VAL A 56 -8.45 9.04 -1.44
N THR A 57 -7.33 8.80 -2.12
CA THR A 57 -6.96 9.59 -3.32
C THR A 57 -7.99 9.43 -4.44
N SER A 58 -8.41 8.19 -4.76
CA SER A 58 -9.40 7.92 -5.80
C SER A 58 -10.77 8.52 -5.46
N TRP A 59 -11.19 8.45 -4.19
CA TRP A 59 -12.43 9.08 -3.74
C TRP A 59 -12.39 10.60 -3.92
N ALA A 60 -11.28 11.22 -3.51
CA ALA A 60 -11.08 12.67 -3.61
C ALA A 60 -11.11 13.14 -5.06
N VAL A 61 -10.43 12.45 -5.97
CA VAL A 61 -10.42 12.80 -7.41
C VAL A 61 -11.83 12.71 -8.01
N SER A 62 -12.60 11.66 -7.69
CA SER A 62 -13.95 11.47 -8.23
C SER A 62 -14.98 12.50 -7.74
N HIS A 63 -14.70 13.21 -6.64
CA HIS A 63 -15.62 14.19 -6.04
C HIS A 63 -15.08 15.63 -6.05
N ALA A 64 -13.91 15.86 -6.66
CA ALA A 64 -13.32 17.19 -6.84
C ALA A 64 -13.71 17.85 -8.18
N ALA A 65 -14.56 17.20 -8.99
CA ALA A 65 -15.15 17.72 -10.22
C ALA A 65 -16.60 18.19 -9.97
#